data_AF-A0A0F7Y2W3-F1
#
_entry.id   AF-A0A0F7Y2W3-F1
#
_cell.length_a   1.000
_cell.length_b   1.000
_cell.length_c   1.000
_cell.angle_alpha   90.00
_cell.angle_beta   90.00
_cell.angle_gamma   90.00
#
_symmetry.space_group_name_H-M   'P 1'
#
loop_
_entity.id
_entity.type
_entity.pdbx_description
1 polymer ?
#
loop_
_entity_poly.entity_id
_entity_poly.type
_entity_poly.pdbx_seq_one_letter_code
_entity_poly.pdbx_strand_id
1 'polypeptide(L)'
;MAKQTINLGSEPTGAGGDTQRGAFARVQENFNEIYAALGGDALPAALPVARGGTGAQTVEGARAALGLGTGAIASTGDQPGQLMVVAPGGWLAPSISDIRDLRLRRKTGLYGSYNGLNAPFSAIQVLSTEWGPDQRWQSQLALGISANRAYFRSVIPEVEGGTPWAEFYHTGNTTRGSGGMLSAASPIVRISEVARSARADLLEHSFEPAGHWGAANDEARGVTVERIATGVYRVQGSLGLASEGWRIQDPCSPDGGRPLGLAEGEQDEDGTLHIRLFRQRWVLDAQGELHLSKGEPLDVPSDSWIDVRLTMPVKASPTMPPVLPEADSPQAFASGQDAIEALAHLRNLADQAITPLQDAFDIGVASDNDLAALQAWKTYRLALARLPEQAGYPNDVAWPMAPA
;
A
#
# COMPACT_ATOMS: atom_id res chain seq x y z
N MET A 1 -49.67 40.90 10.81
CA MET A 1 -51.07 41.27 11.17
C MET A 1 -51.48 40.38 12.33
N ALA A 2 -52.18 40.90 13.34
CA ALA A 2 -52.79 40.07 14.37
C ALA A 2 -54.04 39.37 13.81
N LYS A 3 -54.25 38.12 14.21
CA LYS A 3 -55.42 37.31 13.86
C LYS A 3 -56.70 38.06 14.22
N GLN A 4 -57.63 38.11 13.28
CA GLN A 4 -58.96 38.68 13.50
C GLN A 4 -59.96 37.56 13.82
N THR A 5 -60.91 37.86 14.71
CA THR A 5 -61.96 36.93 15.10
C THR A 5 -63.30 37.45 14.62
N ILE A 6 -64.11 36.61 13.97
CA ILE A 6 -65.45 36.99 13.50
C ILE A 6 -66.39 37.08 14.70
N ASN A 7 -67.03 38.23 14.91
CA ASN A 7 -68.04 38.38 15.96
C ASN A 7 -69.38 37.76 15.49
N LEU A 8 -69.83 36.72 16.20
CA LEU A 8 -70.94 35.86 15.81
C LEU A 8 -72.31 36.24 16.42
N GLY A 9 -72.39 37.26 17.29
CA GLY A 9 -73.64 37.67 17.94
C GLY A 9 -74.32 36.55 18.75
N SER A 10 -75.64 36.68 18.98
CA SER A 10 -76.48 35.68 19.65
C SER A 10 -76.98 34.58 18.70
N GLU A 11 -77.40 33.43 19.24
CA GLU A 11 -77.78 32.26 18.44
C GLU A 11 -79.20 32.34 17.85
N PRO A 12 -79.38 32.09 16.54
CA PRO A 12 -80.69 31.98 15.90
C PRO A 12 -81.26 30.54 16.03
N THR A 13 -82.58 30.42 16.22
CA THR A 13 -83.27 29.18 16.60
C THR A 13 -83.81 28.34 15.42
N GLY A 14 -83.26 28.49 14.21
CA GLY A 14 -83.73 27.81 13.00
C GLY A 14 -83.09 26.43 12.78
N ALA A 15 -83.90 25.42 12.40
CA ALA A 15 -83.45 24.05 12.19
C ALA A 15 -83.27 23.68 10.71
N GLY A 16 -82.09 23.13 10.36
CA GLY A 16 -81.82 22.51 9.05
C GLY A 16 -80.61 23.09 8.33
N GLY A 17 -79.45 22.43 8.45
CA GLY A 17 -78.17 22.86 7.84
C GLY A 17 -77.31 23.73 8.74
N ASP A 18 -76.09 24.03 8.31
CA ASP A 18 -75.24 25.01 9.00
C ASP A 18 -75.88 26.41 8.88
N THR A 19 -76.24 26.99 10.02
CA THR A 19 -76.58 28.42 10.06
C THR A 19 -75.36 29.25 9.66
N GLN A 20 -75.55 30.50 9.23
CA GLN A 20 -74.43 31.42 8.97
C GLN A 20 -73.47 31.49 10.18
N ARG A 21 -74.01 31.39 11.40
CA ARG A 21 -73.24 31.31 12.65
C ARG A 21 -72.39 30.03 12.74
N GLY A 22 -72.98 28.87 12.47
CA GLY A 22 -72.27 27.58 12.47
C GLY A 22 -71.17 27.52 11.41
N ALA A 23 -71.43 28.04 10.21
CA ALA A 23 -70.43 28.15 9.15
C ALA A 23 -69.24 29.04 9.57
N PHE A 24 -69.50 30.23 10.11
CA PHE A 24 -68.42 31.11 10.57
C PHE A 24 -67.70 30.60 11.84
N ALA A 25 -68.36 29.82 12.69
CA ALA A 25 -67.71 29.13 13.81
C ALA A 25 -66.66 28.12 13.31
N ARG A 26 -67.02 27.25 12.34
CA ARG A 26 -66.06 26.31 11.71
C ARG A 26 -64.92 27.03 10.99
N VAL A 27 -65.21 28.15 10.32
CA VAL A 27 -64.17 29.02 9.73
C VAL A 27 -63.21 29.54 10.81
N GLN A 28 -63.73 29.94 11.97
CA GLN A 28 -62.90 30.40 13.09
C GLN A 28 -62.06 29.26 13.70
N GLU A 29 -62.59 28.05 13.79
CA GLU A 29 -61.87 26.84 14.23
C GLU A 29 -60.72 26.51 13.27
N ASN A 30 -60.96 26.49 11.95
CA ASN A 30 -59.93 26.29 10.94
C ASN A 30 -58.83 27.36 11.03
N PHE A 31 -59.19 28.63 11.25
CA PHE A 31 -58.19 29.68 11.50
C PHE A 31 -57.46 29.51 12.84
N ASN A 32 -58.12 29.00 13.88
CA ASN A 32 -57.45 28.71 15.15
C ASN A 32 -56.37 27.64 14.98
N GLU A 33 -56.67 26.55 14.25
CA GLU A 33 -55.73 25.48 13.93
C GLU A 33 -54.52 26.02 13.15
N ILE A 34 -54.75 26.77 12.07
CA ILE A 34 -53.69 27.34 11.22
C ILE A 34 -52.78 28.28 12.03
N TYR A 35 -53.34 29.22 12.80
CA TYR A 35 -52.53 30.15 13.60
C TYR A 35 -51.78 29.44 14.75
N ALA A 36 -52.37 28.40 15.35
CA ALA A 36 -51.68 27.56 16.34
C ALA A 36 -50.50 26.79 15.74
N ALA A 37 -50.63 26.28 14.50
CA ALA A 37 -49.54 25.64 13.77
C ALA A 37 -48.43 26.64 13.40
N LEU A 38 -48.79 27.87 13.02
CA LEU A 38 -47.86 28.94 12.68
C LEU A 38 -47.17 29.61 13.88
N GLY A 39 -47.62 29.33 15.12
CA GLY A 39 -46.92 29.75 16.34
C GLY A 39 -47.59 30.83 17.19
N GLY A 40 -48.88 31.13 16.99
CA GLY A 40 -49.67 32.01 17.85
C GLY A 40 -50.64 32.92 17.09
N ASP A 41 -51.27 33.87 17.78
CA ASP A 41 -52.29 34.77 17.19
C ASP A 41 -51.73 35.90 16.30
N ALA A 42 -50.49 35.77 15.83
CA ALA A 42 -49.89 36.62 14.81
C ALA A 42 -49.01 35.78 13.88
N LEU A 43 -48.99 36.11 12.59
CA LEU A 43 -48.07 35.50 11.64
C LEU A 43 -46.62 35.86 12.05
N PRO A 44 -45.74 34.88 12.31
CA PRO A 44 -44.37 35.17 12.72
C PRO A 44 -43.54 35.69 11.54
N ALA A 45 -42.45 36.40 11.85
CA ALA A 45 -41.50 36.86 10.83
C ALA A 45 -40.82 35.69 10.10
N ALA A 46 -40.53 34.61 10.82
CA ALA A 46 -40.12 33.30 10.30
C ALA A 46 -40.74 32.19 11.16
N LEU A 47 -41.11 31.07 10.55
CA LEU A 47 -41.71 29.93 11.26
C LEU A 47 -40.65 29.28 12.19
N PRO A 48 -40.96 28.96 13.47
CA PRO A 48 -40.00 28.34 14.39
C PRO A 48 -39.56 26.93 13.96
N VAL A 49 -38.34 26.53 14.33
CA VAL A 49 -37.79 25.19 14.04
C VAL A 49 -38.67 24.07 14.60
N ALA A 50 -39.18 24.23 15.83
CA ALA A 50 -40.11 23.28 16.46
C ALA A 50 -41.49 23.17 15.77
N ARG A 51 -41.76 23.96 14.73
CA ARG A 51 -42.95 23.92 13.88
C ARG A 51 -42.62 23.64 12.40
N GLY A 52 -41.42 23.13 12.11
CA GLY A 52 -40.98 22.79 10.75
C GLY A 52 -40.44 23.98 9.93
N GLY A 53 -40.19 25.13 10.56
CA GLY A 53 -39.56 26.28 9.90
C GLY A 53 -38.05 26.35 10.10
N THR A 54 -37.44 27.42 9.60
CA THR A 54 -36.00 27.71 9.75
C THR A 54 -35.65 28.53 10.98
N GLY A 55 -36.63 29.08 11.70
CA GLY A 55 -36.43 29.98 12.84
C GLY A 55 -35.90 31.38 12.51
N ALA A 56 -35.59 31.68 11.25
CA ALA A 56 -35.01 32.98 10.84
C ALA A 56 -35.33 33.35 9.38
N GLN A 57 -35.25 34.65 9.09
CA GLN A 57 -35.56 35.23 7.76
C GLN A 57 -34.35 35.31 6.81
N THR A 58 -33.13 35.14 7.32
CA THR A 58 -31.89 35.15 6.52
C THR A 58 -31.28 33.76 6.47
N VAL A 59 -30.46 33.48 5.45
CA VAL A 59 -29.81 32.17 5.30
C VAL A 59 -28.79 31.95 6.44
N GLU A 60 -28.13 33.02 6.88
CA GLU A 60 -27.19 33.05 8.00
C GLU A 60 -27.91 32.70 9.31
N GLY A 61 -29.05 33.34 9.56
CA GLY A 61 -29.87 33.06 10.74
C GLY A 61 -30.46 31.65 10.72
N ALA A 62 -30.86 31.15 9.54
CA ALA A 62 -31.38 29.79 9.38
C ALA A 62 -30.31 28.73 9.68
N ARG A 63 -29.08 28.92 9.17
CA ARG A 63 -27.95 28.04 9.51
C ARG A 63 -27.66 28.04 11.02
N ALA A 64 -27.64 29.22 11.64
CA ALA A 64 -27.43 29.34 13.09
C ALA A 64 -28.55 28.67 13.92
N ALA A 65 -29.81 28.88 13.55
CA ALA A 65 -30.98 28.29 14.23
C ALA A 65 -31.05 26.76 14.10
N LEU A 66 -30.50 26.21 13.02
CA LEU A 66 -30.35 24.76 12.79
C LEU A 66 -29.04 24.18 13.36
N GLY A 67 -28.19 24.98 14.01
CA GLY A 67 -26.93 24.53 14.59
C GLY A 67 -25.84 24.18 13.56
N LEU A 68 -25.96 24.65 12.32
CA LEU A 68 -25.05 24.32 11.23
C LEU A 68 -23.74 25.13 11.33
N GLY A 69 -22.61 24.42 11.42
CA GLY A 69 -21.27 25.01 11.46
C GLY A 69 -20.74 25.45 10.09
N THR A 70 -19.50 25.94 10.06
CA THR A 70 -18.82 26.46 8.85
C THR A 70 -18.68 25.43 7.72
N GLY A 71 -18.70 24.13 8.02
CA GLY A 71 -18.74 23.09 6.99
C GLY A 71 -19.96 23.18 6.08
N ALA A 72 -21.11 23.66 6.58
CA ALA A 72 -22.35 23.77 5.79
C ALA A 72 -22.34 24.93 4.76
N ILE A 73 -21.28 25.74 4.71
CA ILE A 73 -21.09 26.81 3.71
C ILE A 73 -19.81 26.61 2.87
N ALA A 74 -19.01 25.60 3.17
CA ALA A 74 -17.77 25.32 2.45
C ALA A 74 -18.04 24.38 1.27
N SER A 75 -17.56 24.75 0.09
CA SER A 75 -17.58 23.85 -1.08
C SER A 75 -16.71 22.61 -0.81
N THR A 76 -17.05 21.48 -1.42
CA THR A 76 -16.20 20.30 -1.46
C THR A 76 -15.12 20.42 -2.55
N GLY A 77 -13.94 19.84 -2.31
CA GLY A 77 -12.85 19.78 -3.30
C GLY A 77 -11.45 19.69 -2.69
N ASP A 78 -10.43 20.04 -3.48
CA ASP A 78 -9.00 19.93 -3.13
C ASP A 78 -8.29 21.29 -2.96
N GLN A 79 -9.03 22.41 -3.00
CA GLN A 79 -8.48 23.77 -2.86
C GLN A 79 -8.49 24.27 -1.41
N PRO A 80 -7.60 25.21 -1.04
CA PRO A 80 -7.60 25.82 0.29
C PRO A 80 -8.97 26.39 0.68
N GLY A 81 -9.46 26.00 1.87
CA GLY A 81 -10.77 26.42 2.39
C GLY A 81 -11.96 25.55 1.96
N GLN A 82 -11.75 24.53 1.14
CA GLN A 82 -12.75 23.52 0.80
C GLN A 82 -12.78 22.36 1.80
N LEU A 83 -13.89 21.62 1.84
CA LEU A 83 -13.98 20.33 2.54
C LEU A 83 -13.42 19.23 1.65
N MET A 84 -12.46 18.47 2.16
CA MET A 84 -12.01 17.24 1.51
C MET A 84 -13.11 16.18 1.57
N VAL A 85 -13.41 15.56 0.44
CA VAL A 85 -14.22 14.33 0.35
C VAL A 85 -13.36 13.11 0.72
N VAL A 86 -13.88 11.89 0.57
CA VAL A 86 -13.07 10.66 0.66
C VAL A 86 -12.29 10.47 -0.64
N ALA A 87 -11.02 10.06 -0.56
CA ALA A 87 -10.08 9.85 -1.67
C ALA A 87 -9.36 11.04 -2.37
N PRO A 88 -9.48 12.35 -2.03
CA PRO A 88 -8.61 13.39 -2.60
C PRO A 88 -7.15 13.03 -2.34
N GLY A 89 -6.34 12.98 -3.39
CA GLY A 89 -4.93 12.59 -3.27
C GLY A 89 -4.71 11.20 -2.65
N GLY A 90 -5.67 10.27 -2.74
CA GLY A 90 -5.52 8.90 -2.22
C GLY A 90 -5.62 8.77 -0.69
N TRP A 91 -6.19 9.75 0.02
CA TRP A 91 -6.40 9.69 1.46
C TRP A 91 -7.75 9.05 1.84
N LEU A 92 -7.75 8.24 2.90
CA LEU A 92 -8.94 7.57 3.48
C LEU A 92 -9.66 6.58 2.53
N ALA A 93 -8.98 6.13 1.49
CA ALA A 93 -9.43 5.17 0.48
C ALA A 93 -8.21 4.36 -0.02
N PRO A 94 -8.37 3.36 -0.91
CA PRO A 94 -7.26 2.82 -1.67
C PRO A 94 -6.50 3.94 -2.39
N SER A 95 -5.17 3.81 -2.48
CA SER A 95 -4.34 4.82 -3.13
C SER A 95 -4.65 4.95 -4.62
N ILE A 96 -4.42 6.14 -5.19
CA ILE A 96 -4.68 6.40 -6.61
C ILE A 96 -3.79 5.49 -7.46
N SER A 97 -4.38 4.62 -8.26
CA SER A 97 -3.64 3.76 -9.20
C SER A 97 -2.95 4.62 -10.26
N ASP A 98 -1.63 4.48 -10.37
CA ASP A 98 -0.80 5.23 -11.31
C ASP A 98 0.35 4.37 -11.86
N ILE A 99 0.11 3.79 -13.03
CA ILE A 99 1.08 3.00 -13.80
C ILE A 99 1.97 3.86 -14.71
N ARG A 100 1.79 5.19 -14.72
CA ARG A 100 2.61 6.10 -15.53
C ARG A 100 4.01 6.21 -14.95
N ASP A 101 4.94 6.73 -15.74
CA ASP A 101 6.31 6.97 -15.29
C ASP A 101 6.33 7.79 -13.99
N LEU A 102 7.00 7.27 -12.96
CA LEU A 102 7.05 7.90 -11.65
C LEU A 102 7.80 9.25 -11.65
N ARG A 103 8.50 9.61 -12.73
CA ARG A 103 9.08 10.96 -12.93
C ARG A 103 8.05 12.01 -13.35
N LEU A 104 6.92 11.60 -13.93
CA LEU A 104 5.88 12.54 -14.40
C LEU A 104 5.16 13.23 -13.24
N ARG A 105 4.54 14.37 -13.55
CA ARG A 105 3.95 15.25 -12.52
C ARG A 105 2.69 14.63 -11.91
N ARG A 106 2.60 14.67 -10.58
CA ARG A 106 1.43 14.28 -9.79
C ARG A 106 1.03 15.42 -8.86
N LYS A 107 -0.24 15.51 -8.48
CA LYS A 107 -0.61 16.32 -7.31
C LYS A 107 0.00 15.71 -6.06
N THR A 108 0.02 16.46 -4.96
CA THR A 108 0.36 15.89 -3.65
C THR A 108 -0.63 14.78 -3.27
N GLY A 109 -0.14 13.57 -2.96
CA GLY A 109 -1.00 12.42 -2.67
C GLY A 109 -0.28 11.06 -2.55
N LEU A 110 -1.08 10.04 -2.24
CA LEU A 110 -0.73 8.63 -2.15
C LEU A 110 -1.14 7.88 -3.43
N TYR A 111 -0.16 7.29 -4.08
CA TYR A 111 -0.26 6.62 -5.38
C TYR A 111 0.19 5.16 -5.29
N GLY A 112 -0.56 4.24 -5.87
CA GLY A 112 -0.16 2.84 -6.02
C GLY A 112 0.34 2.59 -7.43
N SER A 113 1.53 1.99 -7.59
CA SER A 113 2.09 1.68 -8.91
C SER A 113 2.44 0.20 -9.02
N TYR A 114 2.06 -0.41 -10.15
CA TYR A 114 2.36 -1.79 -10.49
C TYR A 114 3.08 -1.83 -11.85
N ASN A 115 4.34 -2.29 -11.86
CA ASN A 115 5.26 -2.29 -12.99
C ASN A 115 5.41 -0.91 -13.68
N GLY A 116 5.20 0.19 -12.95
CA GLY A 116 5.34 1.55 -13.45
C GLY A 116 6.77 1.90 -13.86
N LEU A 117 6.92 2.69 -14.92
CA LEU A 117 8.23 3.15 -15.39
C LEU A 117 8.94 3.98 -14.31
N ASN A 118 10.27 3.82 -14.21
CA ASN A 118 11.11 4.47 -13.20
C ASN A 118 10.71 4.21 -11.73
N ALA A 119 9.96 3.14 -11.44
CA ALA A 119 9.81 2.58 -10.10
C ALA A 119 11.06 1.79 -9.68
N PRO A 120 11.44 1.79 -8.39
CA PRO A 120 12.54 1.00 -7.88
C PRO A 120 12.16 -0.47 -7.62
N PHE A 121 10.86 -0.78 -7.65
CA PHE A 121 10.31 -2.11 -7.45
C PHE A 121 8.97 -2.27 -8.17
N SER A 122 8.54 -3.52 -8.42
CA SER A 122 7.35 -3.81 -9.23
C SER A 122 6.04 -3.34 -8.60
N ALA A 123 5.78 -3.66 -7.32
CA ALA A 123 4.58 -3.25 -6.60
C ALA A 123 4.94 -2.27 -5.48
N ILE A 124 4.54 -1.01 -5.61
CA ILE A 124 5.01 0.07 -4.72
C ILE A 124 3.94 1.12 -4.41
N GLN A 125 3.90 1.54 -3.14
CA GLN A 125 3.10 2.65 -2.64
C GLN A 125 3.96 3.92 -2.60
N VAL A 126 3.57 4.98 -3.28
CA VAL A 126 4.33 6.24 -3.39
C VAL A 126 3.55 7.40 -2.78
N LEU A 127 4.10 8.02 -1.74
CA LEU A 127 3.73 9.38 -1.34
C LEU A 127 4.52 10.36 -2.22
N SER A 128 3.81 11.13 -3.06
CA SER A 128 4.39 12.22 -3.87
C SER A 128 3.94 13.55 -3.30
N THR A 129 4.85 14.49 -3.09
CA THR A 129 4.54 15.81 -2.51
C THR A 129 5.17 16.93 -3.34
N GLU A 130 4.34 17.86 -3.83
CA GLU A 130 4.79 19.08 -4.51
C GLU A 130 5.41 20.06 -3.51
N TRP A 131 6.54 20.68 -3.87
CA TRP A 131 7.16 21.72 -3.06
C TRP A 131 6.38 23.04 -3.20
N GLY A 132 5.73 23.50 -2.14
CA GLY A 132 4.83 24.66 -2.15
C GLY A 132 5.38 25.94 -2.83
N PRO A 133 6.65 26.35 -2.59
CA PRO A 133 7.25 27.51 -3.24
C PRO A 133 7.50 27.38 -4.74
N ASP A 134 7.74 26.16 -5.26
CA ASP A 134 7.95 25.90 -6.68
C ASP A 134 7.51 24.47 -7.01
N GLN A 135 6.26 24.35 -7.48
CA GLN A 135 5.58 23.08 -7.72
C GLN A 135 6.16 22.26 -8.88
N ARG A 136 7.19 22.77 -9.57
CA ARG A 136 8.03 21.98 -10.48
C ARG A 136 8.90 20.96 -9.74
N TRP A 137 9.06 21.10 -8.42
CA TRP A 137 9.80 20.15 -7.59
C TRP A 137 8.85 19.25 -6.82
N GLN A 138 9.19 17.96 -6.79
CA GLN A 138 8.48 16.96 -6.01
C GLN A 138 9.47 16.11 -5.22
N SER A 139 9.14 15.78 -3.97
CA SER A 139 9.77 14.68 -3.24
C SER A 139 8.86 13.46 -3.25
N GLN A 140 9.48 12.29 -3.37
CA GLN A 140 8.79 11.00 -3.39
C GLN A 140 9.36 10.10 -2.30
N LEU A 141 8.47 9.52 -1.49
CA LEU A 141 8.74 8.43 -0.55
C LEU A 141 7.97 7.21 -1.05
N ALA A 142 8.65 6.09 -1.24
CA ALA A 142 8.08 4.91 -1.88
C ALA A 142 8.34 3.65 -1.06
N LEU A 143 7.30 2.87 -0.78
CA LEU A 143 7.31 1.69 0.10
C LEU A 143 6.86 0.46 -0.69
N GLY A 144 7.67 -0.61 -0.69
CA GLY A 144 7.35 -1.86 -1.35
C GLY A 144 6.11 -2.53 -0.74
N ILE A 145 5.22 -3.05 -1.59
CA ILE A 145 4.00 -3.74 -1.14
C ILE A 145 4.28 -5.24 -0.93
N SER A 146 5.07 -5.85 -1.81
CA SER A 146 5.43 -7.28 -1.78
C SER A 146 6.86 -7.55 -1.29
N ALA A 147 7.57 -6.51 -0.81
CA ALA A 147 8.91 -6.62 -0.24
C ALA A 147 9.13 -5.54 0.83
N ASN A 148 9.82 -5.89 1.92
CA ASN A 148 10.25 -4.96 2.96
C ASN A 148 11.39 -4.09 2.44
N ARG A 149 11.07 -3.07 1.63
CA ARG A 149 12.01 -2.07 1.12
C ARG A 149 11.34 -0.70 1.06
N ALA A 150 12.12 0.34 1.32
CA ALA A 150 11.67 1.72 1.25
C ALA A 150 12.69 2.57 0.50
N TYR A 151 12.21 3.57 -0.24
CA TYR A 151 13.01 4.41 -1.12
C TYR A 151 12.59 5.88 -1.00
N PHE A 152 13.51 6.80 -1.27
CA PHE A 152 13.18 8.20 -1.49
C PHE A 152 13.95 8.80 -2.68
N ARG A 153 13.40 9.87 -3.27
CA ARG A 153 14.09 10.69 -4.27
C ARG A 153 13.46 12.09 -4.40
N SER A 154 14.16 12.97 -5.11
CA SER A 154 13.61 14.23 -5.62
C SER A 154 13.41 14.17 -7.14
N VAL A 155 12.37 14.81 -7.65
CA VAL A 155 11.96 14.81 -9.05
C VAL A 155 11.65 16.23 -9.51
N ILE A 156 12.01 16.55 -10.75
CA ILE A 156 11.60 17.76 -11.48
C ILE A 156 10.83 17.29 -12.74
N PRO A 157 9.50 17.11 -12.66
CA PRO A 157 8.77 16.41 -13.71
C PRO A 157 8.83 17.08 -15.09
N GLU A 158 8.90 18.41 -15.15
CA GLU A 158 8.92 19.19 -16.40
C GLU A 158 10.20 19.01 -17.23
N VAL A 159 11.23 18.34 -16.71
CA VAL A 159 12.49 18.05 -17.42
C VAL A 159 12.81 16.54 -17.47
N GLU A 160 11.82 15.69 -17.19
CA GLU A 160 11.95 14.22 -17.08
C GLU A 160 13.10 13.75 -16.14
N GLY A 161 13.50 14.65 -15.24
CA GLY A 161 14.65 14.52 -14.38
C GLY A 161 14.24 14.10 -12.97
N GLY A 162 14.95 13.13 -12.41
CA GLY A 162 14.88 12.81 -10.99
C GLY A 162 16.24 12.35 -10.51
N THR A 163 16.50 12.53 -9.22
CA THR A 163 17.65 11.84 -8.60
C THR A 163 17.43 10.33 -8.71
N PRO A 164 18.49 9.52 -8.74
CA PRO A 164 18.37 8.08 -8.47
C PRO A 164 17.59 7.85 -7.17
N TRP A 165 16.90 6.72 -7.10
CA TRP A 165 16.28 6.28 -5.84
C TRP A 165 17.37 5.97 -4.82
N ALA A 166 17.26 6.56 -3.63
CA ALA A 166 18.04 6.18 -2.47
C ALA A 166 17.22 5.18 -1.63
N GLU A 167 17.76 3.98 -1.40
CA GLU A 167 17.12 2.97 -0.54
C GLU A 167 17.37 3.27 0.94
N PHE A 168 16.35 3.09 1.78
CA PHE A 168 16.50 3.11 3.22
C PHE A 168 17.09 1.77 3.71
N TYR A 169 18.20 1.86 4.42
CA TYR A 169 18.76 0.72 5.14
C TYR A 169 18.06 0.55 6.50
N HIS A 170 17.58 -0.66 6.77
CA HIS A 170 16.82 -1.07 7.94
C HIS A 170 17.13 -2.53 8.31
N THR A 171 16.62 -3.01 9.44
CA THR A 171 16.91 -4.37 9.96
C THR A 171 16.56 -5.52 9.01
N GLY A 172 15.67 -5.30 8.03
CA GLY A 172 15.36 -6.29 6.98
C GLY A 172 16.37 -6.41 5.83
N ASN A 173 17.23 -5.41 5.58
CA ASN A 173 18.20 -5.38 4.46
C ASN A 173 19.64 -5.06 4.93
N THR A 174 19.87 -5.04 6.25
CA THR A 174 21.18 -4.88 6.88
C THR A 174 21.42 -5.93 7.95
N THR A 175 22.68 -6.25 8.19
CA THR A 175 23.11 -7.04 9.35
C THR A 175 24.02 -6.21 10.25
N ARG A 176 24.06 -6.59 11.53
CA ARG A 176 25.16 -6.23 12.43
C ARG A 176 26.14 -7.39 12.43
N GLY A 177 27.37 -7.15 11.95
CA GLY A 177 28.43 -8.15 12.01
C GLY A 177 28.94 -8.38 13.45
N SER A 178 29.72 -9.44 13.67
CA SER A 178 30.26 -9.80 14.99
C SER A 178 30.98 -8.65 15.72
N GLY A 179 31.69 -7.77 14.99
CA GLY A 179 32.33 -6.56 15.50
C GLY A 179 31.44 -5.31 15.64
N GLY A 180 30.11 -5.44 15.54
CA GLY A 180 29.15 -4.34 15.76
C GLY A 180 28.88 -3.42 14.57
N MET A 181 29.65 -3.52 13.48
CA MET A 181 29.44 -2.74 12.25
C MET A 181 28.14 -3.15 11.54
N LEU A 182 27.38 -2.17 11.04
CA LEU A 182 26.25 -2.40 10.14
C LEU A 182 26.73 -2.53 8.69
N SER A 183 26.34 -3.63 8.04
CA SER A 183 26.65 -3.92 6.64
C SER A 183 25.35 -4.16 5.87
N ALA A 184 25.26 -3.61 4.65
CA ALA A 184 24.21 -3.95 3.70
C ALA A 184 24.34 -5.43 3.31
N ALA A 185 23.42 -6.26 3.79
CA ALA A 185 23.33 -7.67 3.41
C ALA A 185 22.09 -8.34 4.01
N SER A 186 21.40 -8.99 3.10
CA SER A 186 20.51 -10.13 3.28
C SER A 186 20.51 -10.86 1.92
N PRO A 187 20.30 -12.19 1.82
CA PRO A 187 20.24 -13.21 2.89
C PRO A 187 21.58 -13.47 3.61
N ILE A 188 21.53 -13.87 4.88
CA ILE A 188 22.73 -14.21 5.69
C ILE A 188 22.46 -15.38 6.63
N VAL A 189 23.50 -16.22 6.82
CA VAL A 189 23.63 -17.10 7.98
C VAL A 189 24.83 -16.69 8.84
N ARG A 190 24.65 -16.69 10.16
CA ARG A 190 25.70 -16.56 11.17
C ARG A 190 26.11 -17.94 11.64
N ILE A 191 27.39 -18.24 11.71
CA ILE A 191 27.93 -19.53 12.19
C ILE A 191 28.51 -19.32 13.59
N SER A 192 27.92 -19.98 14.60
CA SER A 192 28.36 -20.02 16.00
C SER A 192 27.57 -21.10 16.76
N GLU A 193 28.09 -21.60 17.89
CA GLU A 193 27.38 -22.60 18.70
C GLU A 193 26.20 -21.97 19.44
N VAL A 194 25.00 -22.03 18.86
CA VAL A 194 23.82 -21.24 19.30
C VAL A 194 23.50 -21.43 20.77
N ALA A 195 23.48 -22.68 21.24
CA ALA A 195 23.15 -23.04 22.62
C ALA A 195 24.22 -22.64 23.66
N ARG A 196 25.44 -22.30 23.21
CA ARG A 196 26.57 -21.93 24.08
C ARG A 196 27.10 -20.53 23.82
N SER A 197 26.45 -19.74 22.96
CA SER A 197 26.84 -18.36 22.71
C SER A 197 26.70 -17.52 23.98
N ALA A 198 27.74 -16.74 24.28
CA ALA A 198 27.73 -15.76 25.36
C ALA A 198 27.04 -14.43 24.94
N ARG A 199 26.56 -14.35 23.70
CA ARG A 199 26.06 -13.13 23.08
C ARG A 199 24.60 -13.23 22.69
N ALA A 200 23.77 -12.48 23.41
CA ALA A 200 22.34 -12.40 23.16
C ALA A 200 22.00 -11.82 21.77
N ASP A 201 22.90 -11.03 21.17
CA ASP A 201 22.70 -10.42 19.85
C ASP A 201 22.93 -11.37 18.65
N LEU A 202 23.38 -12.62 18.90
CA LEU A 202 23.46 -13.68 17.88
C LEU A 202 22.09 -13.95 17.22
N LEU A 203 21.00 -13.87 18.00
CA LEU A 203 19.61 -14.08 17.57
C LEU A 203 18.79 -12.77 17.59
N GLU A 204 19.43 -11.61 17.42
CA GLU A 204 18.71 -10.33 17.36
C GLU A 204 17.89 -10.19 16.07
N HIS A 205 16.81 -9.42 16.13
CA HIS A 205 15.93 -9.08 15.00
C HIS A 205 15.27 -10.33 14.35
N SER A 206 15.63 -10.66 13.11
CA SER A 206 15.02 -11.73 12.30
C SER A 206 15.84 -13.03 12.29
N PHE A 207 16.88 -13.15 13.13
CA PHE A 207 17.72 -14.34 13.19
C PHE A 207 17.10 -15.45 14.04
N GLU A 208 16.73 -16.57 13.39
CA GLU A 208 16.26 -17.80 14.02
C GLU A 208 17.36 -18.90 13.98
N PRO A 209 17.38 -19.86 14.93
CA PRO A 209 18.34 -20.96 14.90
C PRO A 209 18.24 -21.82 13.63
N ALA A 210 19.35 -21.90 12.90
CA ALA A 210 19.54 -22.66 11.66
C ALA A 210 20.34 -23.94 11.94
N GLY A 211 19.85 -24.77 12.88
CA GLY A 211 20.58 -25.91 13.44
C GLY A 211 21.40 -25.53 14.67
N HIS A 212 22.27 -26.45 15.13
CA HIS A 212 23.04 -26.27 16.37
C HIS A 212 24.19 -25.25 16.25
N TRP A 213 24.69 -25.04 15.02
CA TRP A 213 25.89 -24.25 14.73
C TRP A 213 25.61 -23.01 13.86
N GLY A 214 24.35 -22.62 13.69
CA GLY A 214 24.02 -21.44 12.89
C GLY A 214 22.74 -20.73 13.29
N ALA A 215 22.63 -19.47 12.87
CA ALA A 215 21.42 -18.67 12.93
C ALA A 215 21.19 -17.99 11.58
N ALA A 216 20.00 -18.10 11.00
CA ALA A 216 19.67 -17.56 9.68
C ALA A 216 18.61 -16.45 9.80
N ASN A 217 18.72 -15.41 8.98
CA ASN A 217 17.72 -14.35 8.92
C ASN A 217 16.50 -14.76 8.06
N ASP A 218 15.44 -13.94 8.06
CA ASP A 218 14.16 -14.24 7.38
C ASP A 218 14.25 -14.57 5.88
N GLU A 219 15.25 -14.01 5.17
CA GLU A 219 15.50 -14.32 3.76
C GLU A 219 16.38 -15.57 3.57
N ALA A 220 17.18 -15.95 4.57
CA ALA A 220 17.96 -17.19 4.61
C ALA A 220 17.20 -18.37 5.30
N ARG A 221 15.91 -18.19 5.61
CA ARG A 221 15.07 -19.21 6.25
C ARG A 221 15.05 -20.50 5.40
N GLY A 222 15.31 -21.65 6.04
CA GLY A 222 15.44 -22.95 5.38
C GLY A 222 16.89 -23.42 5.25
N VAL A 223 17.87 -22.54 5.51
CA VAL A 223 19.28 -22.93 5.64
C VAL A 223 19.53 -23.70 6.94
N THR A 224 20.43 -24.69 6.89
CA THR A 224 20.92 -25.43 8.07
C THR A 224 22.45 -25.42 8.12
N VAL A 225 22.99 -25.30 9.34
CA VAL A 225 24.43 -25.29 9.62
C VAL A 225 24.81 -26.43 10.55
N GLU A 226 25.73 -27.27 10.09
CA GLU A 226 26.25 -28.43 10.81
C GLU A 226 27.77 -28.38 10.93
N ARG A 227 28.33 -28.86 12.04
CA ARG A 227 29.78 -28.98 12.23
C ARG A 227 30.25 -30.37 11.81
N ILE A 228 31.07 -30.45 10.77
CA ILE A 228 31.66 -31.70 10.27
C ILE A 228 32.93 -32.05 11.05
N ALA A 229 33.78 -31.05 11.31
CA ALA A 229 35.03 -31.21 12.05
C ALA A 229 35.35 -29.94 12.84
N THR A 230 36.41 -29.97 13.65
CA THR A 230 36.91 -28.78 14.37
C THR A 230 37.23 -27.66 13.39
N GLY A 231 36.53 -26.53 13.53
CA GLY A 231 36.63 -25.38 12.63
C GLY A 231 36.14 -25.63 11.21
N VAL A 232 35.31 -26.65 10.96
CA VAL A 232 34.74 -26.94 9.63
C VAL A 232 33.23 -27.13 9.72
N TYR A 233 32.51 -26.24 9.05
CA TYR A 233 31.06 -26.14 9.03
C TYR A 233 30.52 -26.37 7.62
N ARG A 234 29.38 -27.06 7.53
CA ARG A 234 28.62 -27.24 6.29
C ARG A 234 27.34 -26.43 6.40
N VAL A 235 27.07 -25.61 5.39
CA VAL A 235 25.84 -24.83 5.23
C VAL A 235 25.07 -25.42 4.04
N GLN A 236 23.81 -25.79 4.25
CA GLN A 236 22.94 -26.38 3.23
C GLN A 236 21.65 -25.57 3.11
N GLY A 237 20.97 -25.62 1.95
CA GLY A 237 19.72 -24.87 1.68
C GLY A 237 19.91 -23.55 0.93
N SER A 238 21.14 -23.18 0.58
CA SER A 238 21.49 -22.04 -0.29
C SER A 238 21.80 -22.47 -1.73
N LEU A 239 21.76 -21.52 -2.68
CA LEU A 239 22.31 -21.67 -4.04
C LEU A 239 23.81 -21.35 -4.11
N GLY A 240 24.43 -20.93 -3.01
CA GLY A 240 25.86 -20.62 -2.93
C GLY A 240 26.16 -19.34 -2.15
N LEU A 241 27.39 -18.84 -2.31
CA LEU A 241 27.78 -17.52 -1.79
C LEU A 241 27.14 -16.39 -2.60
N ALA A 242 27.04 -15.19 -2.00
CA ALA A 242 26.58 -14.00 -2.69
C ALA A 242 27.47 -13.64 -3.90
N SER A 243 26.85 -13.33 -5.04
CA SER A 243 27.54 -12.86 -6.25
C SER A 243 28.23 -11.51 -6.03
N GLU A 244 27.56 -10.59 -5.33
CA GLU A 244 27.96 -9.19 -5.14
C GLU A 244 28.26 -8.83 -3.67
N GLY A 245 29.20 -7.88 -3.47
CA GLY A 245 29.57 -7.37 -2.16
C GLY A 245 30.45 -8.35 -1.36
N TRP A 246 30.38 -8.24 -0.03
CA TRP A 246 31.08 -9.14 0.87
C TRP A 246 30.37 -10.52 0.91
N ARG A 247 31.17 -11.58 1.14
CA ARG A 247 30.69 -12.99 1.14
C ARG A 247 30.81 -13.65 2.50
N ILE A 248 31.95 -13.45 3.15
CA ILE A 248 32.28 -14.03 4.45
C ILE A 248 32.95 -12.92 5.26
N GLN A 249 32.56 -12.78 6.52
CA GLN A 249 33.17 -11.85 7.45
C GLN A 249 33.73 -12.64 8.64
N ASP A 250 35.02 -12.42 8.92
CA ASP A 250 35.75 -13.07 10.01
C ASP A 250 35.08 -12.81 11.37
N PRO A 251 35.20 -13.76 12.33
CA PRO A 251 34.71 -13.55 13.67
C PRO A 251 35.56 -12.50 14.38
N CYS A 252 34.98 -11.36 14.75
CA CYS A 252 35.63 -10.32 15.52
C CYS A 252 35.27 -10.40 17.02
N SER A 253 36.15 -9.87 17.86
CA SER A 253 35.90 -9.66 19.27
C SER A 253 34.69 -8.72 19.50
N PRO A 254 34.00 -8.80 20.65
CA PRO A 254 32.80 -7.99 20.91
C PRO A 254 33.01 -6.47 20.90
N ASP A 255 34.24 -6.01 21.13
CA ASP A 255 34.66 -4.60 21.01
C ASP A 255 35.00 -4.19 19.57
N GLY A 256 34.91 -5.10 18.60
CA GLY A 256 35.15 -4.90 17.18
C GLY A 256 36.62 -4.71 16.78
N GLY A 257 37.54 -4.56 17.75
CA GLY A 257 38.92 -4.18 17.50
C GLY A 257 39.85 -5.30 17.02
N ARG A 258 39.47 -6.58 17.17
CA ARG A 258 40.36 -7.71 16.88
C ARG A 258 39.66 -8.87 16.15
N PRO A 259 40.11 -9.29 14.96
CA PRO A 259 39.71 -10.56 14.37
C PRO A 259 40.25 -11.75 15.18
N LEU A 260 39.40 -12.76 15.39
CA LEU A 260 39.68 -13.94 16.21
C LEU A 260 40.14 -15.16 15.41
N GLY A 261 39.97 -15.12 14.08
CA GLY A 261 40.41 -16.17 13.15
C GLY A 261 40.34 -15.69 11.70
N LEU A 262 40.57 -16.62 10.77
CA LEU A 262 40.44 -16.45 9.33
C LEU A 262 39.42 -17.44 8.79
N ALA A 263 38.31 -16.94 8.28
CA ALA A 263 37.22 -17.73 7.71
C ALA A 263 37.37 -17.82 6.18
N GLU A 264 37.33 -19.04 5.66
CA GLU A 264 37.29 -19.33 4.23
C GLU A 264 36.05 -20.13 3.90
N GLY A 265 35.47 -19.90 2.72
CA GLY A 265 34.34 -20.68 2.23
C GLY A 265 34.66 -21.26 0.87
N GLU A 266 34.44 -22.56 0.76
CA GLU A 266 34.42 -23.31 -0.50
C GLU A 266 32.97 -23.64 -0.85
N GLN A 267 32.66 -23.68 -2.14
CA GLN A 267 31.32 -23.97 -2.65
C GLN A 267 31.38 -25.21 -3.55
N ASP A 268 30.51 -26.18 -3.28
CA ASP A 268 30.34 -27.36 -4.12
C ASP A 268 29.39 -27.08 -5.30
N GLU A 269 29.41 -27.95 -6.31
CA GLU A 269 28.53 -27.85 -7.50
C GLU A 269 27.04 -27.84 -7.13
N ASP A 270 26.66 -28.51 -6.04
CA ASP A 270 25.29 -28.58 -5.50
C ASP A 270 24.86 -27.31 -4.70
N GLY A 271 25.70 -26.27 -4.61
CA GLY A 271 25.39 -25.04 -3.85
C GLY A 271 25.56 -25.16 -2.33
N THR A 272 25.96 -26.33 -1.84
CA THR A 272 26.43 -26.54 -0.46
C THR A 272 27.72 -25.77 -0.21
N LEU A 273 27.85 -25.16 0.98
CA LEU A 273 29.04 -24.40 1.35
C LEU A 273 29.80 -25.05 2.49
N HIS A 274 31.13 -25.10 2.35
CA HIS A 274 32.07 -25.58 3.35
C HIS A 274 32.87 -24.41 3.91
N ILE A 275 32.48 -23.93 5.10
CA ILE A 275 33.10 -22.81 5.80
C ILE A 275 34.13 -23.34 6.79
N ARG A 276 35.38 -22.87 6.70
CA ARG A 276 36.51 -23.29 7.51
C ARG A 276 37.10 -22.11 8.27
N LEU A 277 37.35 -22.26 9.56
CA LEU A 277 37.93 -21.23 10.41
C LEU A 277 39.31 -21.67 10.93
N PHE A 278 40.32 -20.82 10.72
CA PHE A 278 41.70 -21.07 11.14
C PHE A 278 42.16 -20.03 12.17
N ARG A 279 43.07 -20.43 13.07
CA ARG A 279 43.82 -19.47 13.91
C ARG A 279 44.67 -18.56 13.03
N GLN A 280 44.77 -17.30 13.42
CA GLN A 280 45.78 -16.39 12.85
C GLN A 280 47.19 -16.83 13.26
N ARG A 281 48.02 -17.18 12.28
CA ARG A 281 49.46 -17.44 12.47
C ARG A 281 50.25 -16.39 11.69
N TRP A 282 51.02 -15.57 12.38
CA TRP A 282 51.96 -14.65 11.73
C TRP A 282 53.25 -15.39 11.38
N VAL A 283 53.68 -15.27 10.13
CA VAL A 283 54.91 -15.87 9.59
C VAL A 283 55.80 -14.73 9.09
N LEU A 284 57.02 -14.64 9.63
CA LEU A 284 58.04 -13.73 9.13
C LEU A 284 58.67 -14.34 7.88
N ASP A 285 58.69 -13.61 6.76
CA ASP A 285 59.40 -14.05 5.56
C ASP A 285 60.93 -13.81 5.65
N ALA A 286 61.65 -14.14 4.57
CA ALA A 286 63.10 -13.95 4.49
C ALA A 286 63.51 -12.47 4.28
N GLN A 287 62.54 -11.58 4.08
CA GLN A 287 62.70 -10.15 3.84
C GLN A 287 62.41 -9.33 5.11
N GLY A 288 61.78 -9.94 6.11
CA GLY A 288 61.43 -9.32 7.39
C GLY A 288 59.99 -8.82 7.47
N GLU A 289 59.12 -9.16 6.50
CA GLU A 289 57.70 -8.82 6.54
C GLU A 289 56.89 -9.88 7.30
N LEU A 290 55.94 -9.42 8.12
CA LEU A 290 54.97 -10.29 8.82
C LEU A 290 53.78 -10.59 7.90
N HIS A 291 53.71 -11.81 7.38
CA HIS A 291 52.57 -12.30 6.61
C HIS A 291 51.58 -13.03 7.51
N LEU A 292 50.30 -12.74 7.31
CA LEU A 292 49.22 -13.44 7.99
C LEU A 292 48.94 -14.77 7.26
N SER A 293 49.08 -15.88 7.97
CA SER A 293 48.96 -17.24 7.45
C SER A 293 47.97 -18.08 8.26
N LYS A 294 47.53 -19.19 7.66
CA LYS A 294 46.57 -20.13 8.26
C LYS A 294 47.27 -20.96 9.34
N GLY A 295 46.80 -20.83 10.58
CA GLY A 295 47.18 -21.69 11.69
C GLY A 295 46.38 -22.98 11.71
N GLU A 296 46.25 -23.55 12.91
CA GLU A 296 45.40 -24.73 13.15
C GLU A 296 43.91 -24.38 12.98
N PRO A 297 43.06 -25.34 12.58
CA PRO A 297 41.61 -25.17 12.61
C PRO A 297 41.10 -24.79 14.01
N LEU A 298 40.15 -23.87 14.06
CA LEU A 298 39.59 -23.30 15.29
C LEU A 298 38.06 -23.34 15.20
N ASP A 299 37.38 -23.90 16.19
CA ASP A 299 35.93 -23.72 16.32
C ASP A 299 35.58 -22.27 16.69
N VAL A 300 34.46 -21.76 16.16
CA VAL A 300 33.98 -20.40 16.42
C VAL A 300 33.90 -20.12 17.93
N PRO A 301 34.56 -19.06 18.44
CA PRO A 301 34.46 -18.65 19.83
C PRO A 301 33.02 -18.29 20.24
N SER A 302 32.61 -18.65 21.46
CA SER A 302 31.25 -18.42 21.95
C SER A 302 30.86 -16.94 22.11
N ASP A 303 31.84 -16.03 22.13
CA ASP A 303 31.68 -14.57 22.15
C ASP A 303 31.66 -13.93 20.74
N SER A 304 31.63 -14.74 19.68
CA SER A 304 31.63 -14.27 18.29
C SER A 304 30.87 -15.21 17.34
N TRP A 305 30.85 -14.83 16.05
CA TRP A 305 30.29 -15.61 14.96
C TRP A 305 30.93 -15.21 13.62
N ILE A 306 30.88 -16.12 12.64
CA ILE A 306 31.21 -15.82 11.24
C ILE A 306 29.91 -15.39 10.55
N ASP A 307 29.86 -14.22 9.91
CA ASP A 307 28.75 -13.87 9.03
C ASP A 307 29.05 -14.42 7.62
N VAL A 308 28.07 -15.11 7.01
CA VAL A 308 28.18 -15.67 5.65
C VAL A 308 26.98 -15.23 4.83
N ARG A 309 27.22 -14.47 3.76
CA ARG A 309 26.20 -13.94 2.86
C ARG A 309 25.89 -14.93 1.75
N LEU A 310 24.62 -15.28 1.62
CA LEU A 310 24.15 -16.37 0.78
C LEU A 310 23.39 -15.87 -0.44
N THR A 311 23.48 -16.61 -1.54
CA THR A 311 22.47 -16.56 -2.61
C THR A 311 21.39 -17.58 -2.26
N MET A 312 20.15 -17.13 -2.07
CA MET A 312 19.01 -18.02 -1.79
C MET A 312 18.17 -18.24 -3.05
N PRO A 313 17.47 -19.38 -3.18
CA PRO A 313 16.44 -19.50 -4.20
C PRO A 313 15.40 -18.40 -4.01
N VAL A 314 14.90 -17.83 -5.10
CA VAL A 314 13.87 -16.79 -5.04
C VAL A 314 12.67 -17.36 -4.31
N LYS A 315 12.48 -16.94 -3.06
CA LYS A 315 11.27 -17.22 -2.29
C LYS A 315 10.12 -16.79 -3.18
N ALA A 316 9.21 -17.70 -3.49
CA ALA A 316 8.01 -17.33 -4.23
C ALA A 316 7.36 -16.19 -3.44
N SER A 317 7.45 -14.97 -3.97
CA SER A 317 6.65 -13.85 -3.51
C SER A 317 5.23 -14.39 -3.43
N PRO A 318 4.45 -14.12 -2.37
CA PRO A 318 3.06 -14.49 -2.37
C PRO A 318 2.48 -13.91 -3.66
N THR A 319 2.19 -14.79 -4.62
CA THR A 319 1.49 -14.43 -5.83
C THR A 319 0.13 -14.05 -5.31
N MET A 320 -0.03 -12.74 -5.07
CA MET A 320 -1.29 -12.15 -4.70
C MET A 320 -2.28 -12.76 -5.69
N PRO A 321 -3.30 -13.51 -5.22
CA PRO A 321 -4.25 -14.11 -6.13
C PRO A 321 -4.68 -13.00 -7.07
N PRO A 322 -4.72 -13.22 -8.40
CA PRO A 322 -5.02 -12.17 -9.34
C PRO A 322 -6.26 -11.48 -8.81
N VAL A 323 -6.14 -10.18 -8.53
CA VAL A 323 -7.27 -9.41 -8.04
C VAL A 323 -8.20 -9.28 -9.23
N LEU A 324 -9.03 -10.31 -9.39
CA LEU A 324 -10.37 -10.16 -9.87
C LEU A 324 -10.92 -8.98 -9.07
N PRO A 325 -11.16 -7.82 -9.71
CA PRO A 325 -11.87 -6.78 -9.00
C PRO A 325 -13.18 -7.42 -8.55
N GLU A 326 -13.44 -7.44 -7.24
CA GLU A 326 -14.81 -7.59 -6.77
C GLU A 326 -15.61 -6.57 -7.56
N ALA A 327 -16.69 -7.04 -8.19
CA ALA A 327 -17.39 -6.25 -9.19
C ALA A 327 -17.99 -5.02 -8.52
N ASP A 328 -17.27 -3.89 -8.58
CA ASP A 328 -17.80 -2.55 -8.42
C ASP A 328 -18.89 -2.40 -9.48
N SER A 329 -20.12 -2.72 -9.06
CA SER A 329 -21.34 -2.43 -9.80
C SER A 329 -21.26 -0.97 -10.26
N PRO A 330 -21.38 -0.69 -11.56
CA PRO A 330 -20.76 0.48 -12.16
C PRO A 330 -21.26 1.78 -11.53
N GLN A 331 -20.37 2.46 -10.81
CA GLN A 331 -20.56 3.87 -10.50
C GLN A 331 -20.52 4.64 -11.81
N ALA A 332 -21.44 5.60 -11.96
CA ALA A 332 -21.56 6.38 -13.19
C ALA A 332 -20.25 7.14 -13.46
N PHE A 333 -19.63 6.86 -14.61
CA PHE A 333 -18.46 7.59 -15.09
C PHE A 333 -18.81 9.09 -15.19
N ALA A 334 -17.98 9.95 -14.59
CA ALA A 334 -18.28 11.38 -14.48
C ALA A 334 -18.31 12.10 -15.84
N SER A 335 -17.63 11.54 -16.85
CA SER A 335 -17.66 11.99 -18.23
C SER A 335 -17.54 10.83 -19.23
N GLY A 336 -17.97 11.07 -20.47
CA GLY A 336 -17.79 10.13 -21.58
C GLY A 336 -16.33 9.86 -21.98
N GLN A 337 -15.36 10.64 -21.49
CA GLN A 337 -13.93 10.36 -21.70
C GLN A 337 -13.42 9.29 -20.74
N ASP A 338 -13.89 9.27 -19.49
CA ASP A 338 -13.52 8.26 -18.50
C ASP A 338 -13.97 6.84 -18.96
N ALA A 339 -15.13 6.75 -19.63
CA ALA A 339 -15.61 5.50 -20.23
C ALA A 339 -14.76 5.02 -21.43
N ILE A 340 -14.19 5.95 -22.22
CA ILE A 340 -13.26 5.60 -23.31
C ILE A 340 -11.93 5.08 -22.75
N GLU A 341 -11.42 5.71 -21.68
CA GLU A 341 -10.20 5.28 -21.00
C GLU A 341 -10.39 3.94 -20.26
N ALA A 342 -11.53 3.74 -19.60
CA ALA A 342 -11.89 2.45 -18.99
C ALA A 342 -11.98 1.33 -20.04
N LEU A 343 -12.57 1.59 -21.21
CA LEU A 343 -12.61 0.64 -22.32
C LEU A 343 -11.20 0.26 -22.81
N ALA A 344 -10.30 1.24 -22.94
CA ALA A 344 -8.92 0.99 -23.34
C ALA A 344 -8.16 0.15 -22.29
N HIS A 345 -8.36 0.45 -21.00
CA HIS A 345 -7.75 -0.28 -19.89
C HIS A 345 -8.23 -1.74 -19.81
N LEU A 346 -9.54 -1.98 -19.86
CA LEU A 346 -10.12 -3.32 -19.77
C LEU A 346 -9.73 -4.20 -20.98
N ARG A 347 -9.57 -3.61 -22.17
CA ARG A 347 -9.06 -4.34 -23.35
C ARG A 347 -7.61 -4.77 -23.17
N ASN A 348 -6.74 -3.88 -22.65
CA ASN A 348 -5.35 -4.20 -22.34
C ASN A 348 -5.24 -5.31 -21.28
N LEU A 349 -6.06 -5.26 -20.22
CA LEU A 349 -6.13 -6.33 -19.21
C LEU A 349 -6.52 -7.67 -19.85
N ALA A 350 -7.56 -7.68 -20.69
CA ALA A 350 -7.97 -8.89 -21.40
C ALA A 350 -6.89 -9.43 -22.36
N ASP A 351 -6.13 -8.56 -23.03
CA ASP A 351 -4.99 -8.97 -23.87
C ASP A 351 -3.85 -9.57 -23.05
N GLN A 352 -3.53 -8.99 -21.88
CA GLN A 352 -2.54 -9.54 -20.93
C GLN A 352 -2.95 -10.90 -20.37
N ALA A 353 -4.23 -11.10 -20.06
CA ALA A 353 -4.75 -12.39 -19.58
C ALA A 353 -4.79 -13.46 -20.68
N ILE A 354 -5.13 -13.09 -21.91
CA ILE A 354 -5.19 -14.01 -23.06
C ILE A 354 -3.80 -14.50 -23.48
N THR A 355 -2.77 -13.66 -23.41
CA THR A 355 -1.43 -13.97 -23.93
C THR A 355 -0.84 -15.28 -23.37
N PRO A 356 -0.64 -15.47 -22.05
CA PRO A 356 -0.04 -16.70 -21.51
C PRO A 356 -0.93 -17.93 -21.72
N LEU A 357 -2.26 -17.77 -21.72
CA LEU A 357 -3.21 -18.86 -22.00
C LEU A 357 -3.18 -19.28 -23.48
N GLN A 358 -2.94 -18.33 -24.38
CA GLN A 358 -2.74 -18.58 -25.80
C GLN A 358 -1.40 -19.27 -26.05
N ASP A 359 -0.32 -18.82 -25.41
CA ASP A 359 1.00 -19.46 -25.49
C ASP A 359 0.95 -20.92 -25.01
N ALA A 360 0.29 -21.19 -23.87
CA ALA A 360 0.09 -22.53 -23.34
C ALA A 360 -0.72 -23.44 -24.28
N PHE A 361 -1.72 -22.87 -24.98
CA PHE A 361 -2.48 -23.57 -26.01
C PHE A 361 -1.63 -23.89 -27.24
N ASP A 362 -0.87 -22.92 -27.75
CA ASP A 362 -0.08 -23.03 -28.98
C ASP A 362 1.08 -24.02 -28.84
N ILE A 363 1.66 -24.17 -27.64
CA ILE A 363 2.68 -25.20 -27.34
C ILE A 363 2.08 -26.54 -26.87
N GLY A 364 0.75 -26.66 -26.79
CA GLY A 364 0.04 -27.91 -26.49
C GLY A 364 0.12 -28.39 -25.04
N VAL A 365 0.35 -27.49 -24.07
CA VAL A 365 0.44 -27.81 -22.63
C VAL A 365 -0.74 -27.30 -21.80
N ALA A 366 -1.68 -26.58 -22.42
CA ALA A 366 -2.88 -26.07 -21.76
C ALA A 366 -3.74 -27.21 -21.16
N SER A 367 -4.16 -27.03 -19.91
CA SER A 367 -5.15 -27.87 -19.24
C SER A 367 -6.58 -27.51 -19.65
N ASP A 368 -7.56 -28.36 -19.34
CA ASP A 368 -8.99 -28.07 -19.57
C ASP A 368 -9.44 -26.76 -18.88
N ASN A 369 -8.83 -26.40 -17.75
CA ASN A 369 -9.09 -25.13 -17.06
C ASN A 369 -8.52 -23.94 -17.85
N ASP A 370 -7.32 -24.07 -18.41
CA ASP A 370 -6.71 -23.01 -19.23
C ASP A 370 -7.50 -22.79 -20.52
N LEU A 371 -8.02 -23.86 -21.12
CA LEU A 371 -8.93 -23.79 -22.28
C LEU A 371 -10.24 -23.06 -21.95
N ALA A 372 -10.85 -23.38 -20.80
CA ALA A 372 -12.07 -22.72 -20.34
C ALA A 372 -11.84 -21.23 -20.04
N ALA A 373 -10.73 -20.89 -19.37
CA ALA A 373 -10.32 -19.52 -19.11
C ALA A 373 -10.04 -18.75 -20.41
N LEU A 374 -9.30 -19.35 -21.36
CA LEU A 374 -8.99 -18.75 -22.67
C LEU A 374 -10.27 -18.44 -23.47
N GLN A 375 -11.26 -19.33 -23.42
CA GLN A 375 -12.57 -19.10 -24.04
C GLN A 375 -13.33 -17.96 -23.35
N ALA A 376 -13.35 -17.93 -22.02
CA ALA A 376 -14.05 -16.90 -21.24
C ALA A 376 -13.43 -15.50 -21.48
N TRP A 377 -12.10 -15.39 -21.42
CA TRP A 377 -11.38 -14.14 -21.69
C TRP A 377 -11.55 -13.66 -23.14
N LYS A 378 -11.54 -14.56 -24.13
CA LYS A 378 -11.81 -14.20 -25.54
C LYS A 378 -13.25 -13.69 -25.74
N THR A 379 -14.24 -14.30 -25.08
CA THR A 379 -15.63 -13.83 -25.09
C THR A 379 -15.76 -12.46 -24.41
N TYR A 380 -15.08 -12.25 -23.28
CA TYR A 380 -15.05 -10.96 -22.59
C TYR A 380 -14.42 -9.85 -23.45
N ARG A 381 -13.25 -10.11 -24.07
CA ARG A 381 -12.60 -9.16 -24.99
C ARG A 381 -13.49 -8.81 -26.20
N LEU A 382 -14.24 -9.78 -26.72
CA LEU A 382 -15.21 -9.54 -27.81
C LEU A 382 -16.41 -8.70 -27.34
N ALA A 383 -16.90 -8.91 -26.11
CA ALA A 383 -17.95 -8.09 -25.52
C ALA A 383 -17.49 -6.64 -25.31
N LEU A 384 -16.28 -6.43 -24.78
CA LEU A 384 -15.66 -5.10 -24.68
C LEU A 384 -15.54 -4.41 -26.05
N ALA A 385 -15.09 -5.13 -27.08
CA ALA A 385 -14.93 -4.58 -28.42
C ALA A 385 -16.26 -4.07 -29.04
N ARG A 386 -17.40 -4.58 -28.57
CA ARG A 386 -18.75 -4.19 -29.00
C ARG A 386 -19.40 -3.12 -28.13
N LEU A 387 -18.77 -2.66 -27.04
CA LEU A 387 -19.35 -1.59 -26.20
C LEU A 387 -19.63 -0.28 -26.94
N PRO A 388 -18.82 0.17 -27.91
CA PRO A 388 -19.15 1.33 -28.75
C PRO A 388 -20.39 1.15 -29.65
N GLU A 389 -20.91 -0.08 -29.78
CA GLU A 389 -22.13 -0.39 -30.54
C GLU A 389 -23.40 -0.32 -29.67
N GLN A 390 -23.27 -0.15 -28.34
CA GLN A 390 -24.42 -0.01 -27.44
C GLN A 390 -25.07 1.38 -27.55
N ALA A 391 -26.41 1.40 -27.56
CA ALA A 391 -27.18 2.64 -27.44
C ALA A 391 -26.97 3.24 -26.03
N GLY A 392 -26.33 4.42 -25.98
CA GLY A 392 -25.98 5.11 -24.73
C GLY A 392 -24.48 5.42 -24.60
N TYR A 393 -23.62 4.72 -25.35
CA TYR A 393 -22.18 4.97 -25.34
C TYR A 393 -21.84 6.42 -25.74
N PRO A 394 -20.91 7.11 -25.04
CA PRO A 394 -20.08 6.63 -23.92
C PRO A 394 -20.66 6.92 -22.51
N ASN A 395 -21.89 7.46 -22.40
CA ASN A 395 -22.40 8.03 -21.14
C ASN A 395 -23.26 7.03 -20.32
N ASP A 396 -23.90 6.08 -20.99
CA ASP A 396 -24.72 5.02 -20.38
C ASP A 396 -24.36 3.69 -21.07
N VAL A 397 -23.65 2.81 -20.35
CA VAL A 397 -22.98 1.63 -20.92
C VAL A 397 -23.14 0.44 -19.99
N ALA A 398 -23.68 -0.66 -20.51
CA ALA A 398 -23.81 -1.93 -19.81
C ALA A 398 -22.52 -2.75 -20.00
N TRP A 399 -21.61 -2.64 -19.04
CA TRP A 399 -20.31 -3.31 -19.06
C TRP A 399 -20.44 -4.83 -18.86
N PRO A 400 -19.71 -5.65 -19.63
CA PRO A 400 -19.65 -7.10 -19.40
C PRO A 400 -18.90 -7.38 -18.09
N MET A 401 -19.26 -8.48 -17.41
CA MET A 401 -18.50 -8.96 -16.26
C MET A 401 -17.20 -9.65 -16.72
N ALA A 402 -16.09 -9.36 -16.03
CA ALA A 402 -14.84 -10.08 -16.24
C ALA A 402 -14.98 -11.55 -15.76
N PRO A 403 -14.34 -12.52 -16.44
CA PRO A 403 -14.29 -13.90 -15.97
C PRO A 403 -13.38 -14.03 -14.74
N ALA A 404 -13.67 -15.04 -13.93
CA ALA A 404 -12.91 -15.41 -12.74
C ALA A 404 -11.67 -16.27 -13.07
#